data_AF-A0A7X6UT46-F1
#
_entry.id   AF-A0A7X6UT46-F1
#
_cell.length_a   1.000
_cell.length_b   1.000
_cell.length_c   1.000
_cell.angle_alpha   90.00
_cell.angle_beta   90.00
_cell.angle_gamma   90.00
#
_symmetry.space_group_name_H-M   'P 1'
#
loop_
_entity.id
_entity.type
_entity.pdbx_description
1 polymer ?
#
loop_
_entity_poly.entity_id
_entity_poly.type
_entity_poly.pdbx_seq_one_letter_code
_entity_poly.pdbx_strand_id
1 'polypeptide(L)'
;MRSGFSLLGLIFAVMLISLLTGGVLLLMSTGTFESVRAWQKAQAFCAAESGVSAARHYMDITEDWENNAPVTISGVVQQASFRAVIQSNAQVTSVGQFGQAQWTSIWTASVVTVSGNIVIKFEGGLTDLNIAFFPGISGDMGQSFTTPKSDIVASAVALRIKKDNPLMSPIYLTLRQTQTTGPIIATSDTKKASQISYLSRWVIFVFKAPVLLNKNTKYYIRVSSVPTSTHPLFGGIGSLIWRYNAALLGIGGYSGGEAWRYIGHNNNESNKGENPWPLDHDFQFRVYD
;
A
#
# COMPACT_ATOMS: atom_id res chain seq x y z
N MET A 1 -49.82 -32.02 -74.83
CA MET A 1 -49.63 -30.95 -73.84
C MET A 1 -49.21 -31.55 -72.50
N ARG A 2 -47.92 -31.50 -72.14
CA ARG A 2 -47.40 -31.70 -70.77
C ARG A 2 -45.88 -31.42 -70.78
N SER A 3 -45.51 -30.14 -70.75
CA SER A 3 -44.11 -29.70 -70.60
C SER A 3 -43.99 -28.37 -69.84
N GLY A 4 -45.01 -27.99 -69.06
CA GLY A 4 -45.04 -26.72 -68.31
C GLY A 4 -44.60 -26.82 -66.84
N PHE A 5 -44.38 -28.03 -66.29
CA PHE A 5 -44.15 -28.23 -64.85
C PHE A 5 -42.68 -28.39 -64.43
N SER A 6 -41.72 -28.55 -65.35
CA SER A 6 -40.31 -28.77 -64.97
C SER A 6 -39.52 -27.49 -64.71
N LEU A 7 -39.87 -26.37 -65.36
CA LEU A 7 -39.12 -25.12 -65.24
C LEU A 7 -39.40 -24.39 -63.92
N LEU A 8 -40.68 -24.36 -63.50
CA LEU A 8 -41.09 -23.77 -62.22
C LEU A 8 -40.51 -24.52 -61.02
N GLY A 9 -40.45 -25.85 -61.09
CA GLY A 9 -39.81 -26.66 -60.05
C GLY A 9 -38.31 -26.42 -59.92
N LEU A 10 -37.61 -26.24 -61.05
CA LEU A 10 -36.18 -25.92 -61.07
C LEU A 10 -35.89 -24.53 -60.48
N ILE A 11 -36.69 -23.52 -60.84
CA ILE A 11 -36.54 -22.16 -60.30
C ILE A 11 -36.75 -22.17 -58.79
N PHE A 12 -37.76 -22.89 -58.29
CA PHE A 12 -38.04 -22.97 -56.86
C PHE A 12 -36.91 -23.67 -56.10
N ALA A 13 -36.37 -24.77 -56.64
CA ALA A 13 -35.25 -25.48 -56.05
C ALA A 13 -33.97 -24.63 -55.98
N VAL A 14 -33.66 -23.88 -57.04
CA VAL A 14 -32.49 -22.97 -57.05
C VAL A 14 -32.68 -21.85 -56.03
N MET A 15 -33.87 -21.22 -55.95
CA MET A 15 -34.14 -20.19 -54.95
C MET A 15 -34.01 -20.72 -53.52
N LEU A 16 -34.52 -21.93 -53.26
CA LEU A 16 -34.47 -22.54 -51.92
C LEU A 16 -33.02 -22.86 -51.51
N ILE A 17 -32.21 -23.37 -52.44
CA ILE A 17 -30.78 -23.63 -52.22
C ILE A 17 -30.04 -22.31 -52.01
N SER A 18 -30.29 -21.26 -52.80
CA SER A 18 -29.64 -19.95 -52.61
C SER A 18 -29.98 -19.30 -51.26
N LEU A 19 -31.24 -19.41 -50.81
CA LEU A 19 -31.67 -18.92 -49.50
C LEU A 19 -31.05 -19.70 -48.34
N LEU A 20 -30.98 -21.03 -48.44
CA LEU A 20 -30.34 -21.88 -47.43
C LEU A 20 -28.82 -21.66 -47.38
N THR A 21 -28.17 -21.54 -48.54
CA THR A 21 -26.71 -21.33 -48.60
C THR A 21 -26.34 -19.93 -48.09
N GLY A 22 -27.12 -18.90 -48.45
CA GLY A 22 -26.95 -17.55 -47.92
C GLY A 22 -27.23 -17.46 -46.40
N GLY A 23 -28.26 -18.14 -45.91
CA GLY A 23 -28.57 -18.24 -44.48
C GLY A 23 -27.47 -18.92 -43.67
N VAL A 24 -26.90 -20.02 -44.18
CA VAL A 24 -25.79 -20.74 -43.52
C VAL A 24 -24.49 -19.91 -43.54
N LEU A 25 -24.18 -19.20 -44.64
CA LEU A 25 -23.05 -18.27 -44.68
C LEU A 25 -23.21 -17.11 -43.69
N LEU A 26 -24.42 -16.56 -43.58
CA LEU A 26 -24.74 -15.49 -42.63
C LEU A 26 -24.59 -15.99 -41.18
N LEU A 27 -25.05 -17.20 -40.85
CA LEU A 27 -24.91 -17.78 -39.52
C LEU A 27 -23.45 -18.11 -39.15
N MET A 28 -22.62 -18.52 -40.12
CA MET A 28 -21.17 -18.68 -39.89
C MET A 28 -20.46 -17.33 -39.74
N SER A 29 -20.95 -16.29 -40.42
CA SER A 29 -20.41 -14.93 -40.28
C SER A 29 -20.74 -14.31 -38.92
N THR A 30 -21.93 -14.53 -38.37
CA THR A 30 -22.32 -13.97 -37.06
C THR A 30 -21.47 -14.54 -35.92
N GLY A 31 -21.19 -15.85 -35.93
CA GLY A 31 -20.33 -16.47 -34.90
C GLY A 31 -18.87 -16.01 -34.99
N THR A 32 -18.36 -15.77 -36.19
CA THR A 32 -17.00 -15.21 -36.39
C THR A 32 -16.92 -13.74 -35.98
N PHE A 33 -17.94 -12.93 -36.26
CA PHE A 33 -18.02 -11.55 -35.78
C PHE A 33 -18.12 -11.45 -34.24
N GLU A 34 -18.88 -12.34 -33.61
CA GLU A 34 -18.96 -12.41 -32.15
C GLU A 34 -17.62 -12.81 -31.53
N SER A 35 -16.92 -13.77 -32.13
CA SER A 35 -15.59 -14.21 -31.70
C SER A 35 -14.56 -13.08 -31.81
N VAL A 36 -14.56 -12.31 -32.90
CA VAL A 36 -13.67 -11.15 -33.07
C VAL A 36 -13.99 -10.06 -32.05
N ARG A 37 -15.28 -9.75 -31.81
CA ARG A 37 -15.68 -8.79 -30.78
C ARG A 37 -15.30 -9.23 -29.37
N ALA A 38 -15.46 -10.51 -29.05
CA ALA A 38 -15.04 -11.07 -27.76
C ALA A 38 -13.53 -10.95 -27.57
N TRP A 39 -12.75 -11.28 -28.60
CA TRP A 39 -11.29 -11.11 -28.57
C TRP A 39 -10.88 -9.65 -28.40
N GLN A 40 -11.51 -8.71 -29.11
CA GLN A 40 -11.25 -7.28 -28.95
C GLN A 40 -11.55 -6.77 -27.54
N LYS A 41 -12.66 -7.23 -26.94
CA LYS A 41 -12.99 -6.92 -25.53
C LYS A 41 -11.98 -7.50 -24.55
N ALA A 42 -11.50 -8.73 -24.77
CA ALA A 42 -10.48 -9.35 -23.93
C ALA A 42 -9.15 -8.58 -24.00
N GLN A 43 -8.73 -8.13 -25.19
CA GLN A 43 -7.55 -7.28 -25.37
C GLN A 43 -7.69 -5.94 -24.64
N ALA A 44 -8.84 -5.27 -24.79
CA ALA A 44 -9.13 -4.03 -24.07
C ALA A 44 -9.13 -4.22 -22.54
N PHE A 45 -9.69 -5.33 -22.03
CA PHE A 45 -9.63 -5.70 -20.62
C PHE A 45 -8.19 -5.89 -20.13
N CYS A 46 -7.40 -6.70 -20.81
CA CYS A 46 -6.00 -6.95 -20.44
C CYS A 46 -5.18 -5.65 -20.41
N ALA A 47 -5.40 -4.74 -21.36
CA ALA A 47 -4.77 -3.42 -21.36
C ALA A 47 -5.22 -2.57 -20.15
N ALA A 48 -6.51 -2.55 -19.83
CA ALA A 48 -7.03 -1.83 -18.67
C ALA A 48 -6.42 -2.34 -17.36
N GLU A 49 -6.39 -3.66 -17.14
CA GLU A 49 -5.76 -4.29 -15.97
C GLU A 49 -4.25 -4.02 -15.89
N SER A 50 -3.57 -4.01 -17.05
CA SER A 50 -2.16 -3.65 -17.11
C SER A 50 -1.92 -2.20 -16.71
N GLY A 51 -2.83 -1.29 -17.07
CA GLY A 51 -2.78 0.09 -16.60
C GLY A 51 -3.03 0.24 -15.10
N VAL A 52 -3.92 -0.56 -14.51
CA VAL A 52 -4.08 -0.64 -13.05
C VAL A 52 -2.78 -1.13 -12.40
N SER A 53 -2.17 -2.18 -12.96
CA SER A 53 -0.90 -2.72 -12.46
C SER A 53 0.23 -1.69 -12.53
N ALA A 54 0.37 -0.97 -13.66
CA ALA A 54 1.37 0.08 -13.85
C ALA A 54 1.15 1.26 -12.89
N ALA A 55 -0.11 1.66 -12.68
CA ALA A 55 -0.46 2.69 -11.72
C ALA A 55 -0.16 2.28 -10.27
N ARG A 56 -0.48 1.05 -9.89
CA ARG A 56 -0.09 0.49 -8.59
C ARG A 56 1.42 0.47 -8.44
N HIS A 57 2.14 0.03 -9.48
CA HIS A 57 3.60 0.04 -9.45
C HIS A 57 4.15 1.46 -9.27
N TYR A 58 3.63 2.46 -10.00
CA TYR A 58 4.00 3.86 -9.80
C TYR A 58 3.73 4.34 -8.37
N MET A 59 2.53 4.07 -7.84
CA MET A 59 2.19 4.37 -6.45
C MET A 59 3.11 3.64 -5.46
N ASP A 60 3.60 2.46 -5.81
CA ASP A 60 4.55 1.71 -5.00
C ASP A 60 5.95 2.30 -5.06
N ILE A 61 6.40 2.90 -6.19
CA ILE A 61 7.78 3.38 -6.41
C ILE A 61 7.98 4.92 -6.35
N THR A 62 6.93 5.72 -6.23
CA THR A 62 7.06 7.19 -6.20
C THR A 62 6.63 7.78 -4.86
N GLU A 63 7.60 8.14 -4.00
CA GLU A 63 7.31 8.83 -2.73
C GLU A 63 6.39 10.05 -2.98
N ASP A 64 5.44 10.26 -2.07
CA ASP A 64 4.49 11.37 -2.11
C ASP A 64 3.68 11.53 -3.43
N TRP A 65 3.43 10.44 -4.18
CA TRP A 65 2.61 10.45 -5.40
C TRP A 65 1.24 11.15 -5.21
N GLU A 66 0.68 11.11 -4.00
CA GLU A 66 -0.59 11.76 -3.61
C GLU A 66 -0.55 13.27 -3.85
N ASN A 67 0.59 13.92 -3.60
CA ASN A 67 0.78 15.37 -3.81
C ASN A 67 0.87 15.74 -5.29
N ASN A 68 1.18 14.77 -6.15
CA ASN A 68 1.30 14.94 -7.59
C ASN A 68 0.04 14.45 -8.33
N ALA A 69 -0.98 13.97 -7.60
CA ALA A 69 -2.23 13.53 -8.20
C ALA A 69 -3.08 14.72 -8.70
N PRO A 70 -3.79 14.59 -9.83
CA PRO A 70 -3.95 13.38 -10.62
C PRO A 70 -2.74 13.04 -11.51
N VAL A 71 -2.28 11.79 -11.47
CA VAL A 71 -1.19 11.29 -12.32
C VAL A 71 -1.76 10.43 -13.44
N THR A 72 -1.34 10.68 -14.69
CA THR A 72 -1.72 9.84 -15.85
C THR A 72 -0.56 8.97 -16.29
N ILE A 73 -0.81 7.67 -16.44
CA ILE A 73 0.13 6.68 -16.97
C ILE A 73 -0.50 6.06 -18.22
N SER A 74 0.26 6.00 -19.31
CA SER A 74 -0.18 5.44 -20.57
C SER A 74 0.82 4.40 -21.07
N GLY A 75 0.33 3.41 -21.80
CA GLY A 75 1.16 2.37 -22.37
C GLY A 75 0.42 1.50 -23.37
N VAL A 76 1.13 0.52 -23.91
CA VAL A 76 0.60 -0.45 -24.87
C VAL A 76 0.95 -1.84 -24.38
N VAL A 77 -0.02 -2.74 -24.36
CA VAL A 77 0.18 -4.17 -24.10
C VAL A 77 -0.29 -4.93 -25.32
N GLN A 78 0.65 -5.63 -25.96
CA GLN A 78 0.47 -6.22 -27.28
C GLN A 78 0.10 -5.16 -28.32
N GLN A 79 -1.16 -5.09 -28.72
CA GLN A 79 -1.68 -4.11 -29.68
C GLN A 79 -2.75 -3.19 -29.07
N ALA A 80 -3.08 -3.38 -27.79
CA ALA A 80 -4.08 -2.61 -27.07
C ALA A 80 -3.41 -1.52 -26.23
N SER A 81 -3.94 -0.29 -26.27
CA SER A 81 -3.44 0.83 -25.48
C SER A 81 -4.20 0.97 -24.17
N PHE A 82 -3.56 1.49 -23.13
CA PHE A 82 -4.24 1.88 -21.90
C PHE A 82 -3.90 3.31 -21.47
N ARG A 83 -4.81 3.91 -20.70
CA ARG A 83 -4.63 5.16 -19.98
C ARG A 83 -5.16 5.00 -18.56
N ALA A 84 -4.26 4.95 -17.59
CA ALA A 84 -4.56 4.89 -16.17
C ALA A 84 -4.41 6.27 -15.53
N VAL A 85 -5.38 6.65 -14.70
CA VAL A 85 -5.38 7.90 -13.91
C VAL A 85 -5.42 7.54 -12.44
N ILE A 86 -4.43 8.01 -11.69
CA ILE A 86 -4.35 7.90 -10.24
C ILE A 86 -4.90 9.20 -9.64
N GLN A 87 -5.92 9.09 -8.79
CA GLN A 87 -6.51 10.21 -8.05
C GLN A 87 -5.90 10.33 -6.65
N SER A 88 -6.04 11.51 -6.01
CA SER A 88 -5.48 11.80 -4.68
C SER A 88 -6.03 10.91 -3.56
N ASN A 89 -7.22 10.33 -3.74
CA ASN A 89 -7.83 9.36 -2.84
C ASN A 89 -7.33 7.90 -3.05
N ALA A 90 -6.25 7.71 -3.80
CA ALA A 90 -5.71 6.41 -4.20
C ALA A 90 -6.67 5.53 -5.02
N GLN A 91 -7.66 6.14 -5.68
CA GLN A 91 -8.43 5.49 -6.73
C GLN A 91 -7.64 5.54 -8.06
N VAL A 92 -7.54 4.41 -8.71
CA VAL A 92 -6.99 4.24 -10.05
C VAL A 92 -8.12 3.88 -11.00
N THR A 93 -8.27 4.66 -12.05
CA THR A 93 -9.17 4.34 -13.17
C THR A 93 -8.33 4.12 -14.41
N SER A 94 -8.38 2.91 -14.98
CA SER A 94 -7.64 2.54 -16.18
C SER A 94 -8.59 2.19 -17.31
N VAL A 95 -8.42 2.87 -18.45
CA VAL A 95 -9.19 2.60 -19.67
C VAL A 95 -8.27 1.92 -20.67
N GLY A 96 -8.61 0.68 -21.05
CA GLY A 96 -7.96 -0.07 -22.12
C GLY A 96 -8.78 0.01 -23.41
N GLN A 97 -8.11 0.12 -24.55
CA GLN A 97 -8.71 0.27 -25.87
C GLN A 97 -8.02 -0.62 -26.90
N PHE A 98 -8.81 -1.31 -27.72
CA PHE A 98 -8.35 -2.08 -28.86
C PHE A 98 -9.41 -2.08 -29.97
N GLY A 99 -9.09 -1.48 -31.12
CA GLY A 99 -10.06 -1.23 -32.19
C GLY A 99 -11.22 -0.37 -31.67
N GLN A 100 -12.45 -0.88 -31.78
CA GLN A 100 -13.66 -0.22 -31.24
C GLN A 100 -14.04 -0.70 -29.83
N ALA A 101 -13.32 -1.68 -29.28
CA ALA A 101 -13.59 -2.16 -27.93
C ALA A 101 -12.88 -1.28 -26.90
N GLN A 102 -13.58 -0.99 -25.80
CA GLN A 102 -13.07 -0.26 -24.65
C GLN A 102 -13.48 -1.00 -23.37
N TRP A 103 -12.57 -1.03 -22.40
CA TRP A 103 -12.83 -1.52 -21.06
C TRP A 103 -12.32 -0.53 -20.02
N THR A 104 -13.04 -0.39 -18.90
CA THR A 104 -12.63 0.44 -17.77
C THR A 104 -12.47 -0.42 -16.53
N SER A 105 -11.28 -0.42 -15.94
CA SER A 105 -10.97 -1.07 -14.68
C SER A 105 -10.80 0.00 -13.60
N ILE A 106 -11.41 -0.22 -12.43
CA ILE A 106 -11.31 0.67 -11.28
C ILE A 106 -10.71 -0.13 -10.12
N TRP A 107 -9.65 0.42 -9.53
CA TRP A 107 -9.04 -0.10 -8.32
C TRP A 107 -8.93 1.01 -7.29
N THR A 108 -9.23 0.71 -6.03
CA THR A 108 -9.12 1.68 -4.94
C THR A 108 -8.21 1.09 -3.88
N ALA A 109 -7.13 1.78 -3.53
CA ALA A 109 -6.35 1.38 -2.38
C ALA A 109 -7.20 1.55 -1.11
N SER A 110 -7.09 0.63 -0.17
CA SER A 110 -7.61 0.85 1.18
C SER A 110 -6.73 1.89 1.88
N VAL A 111 -7.00 3.17 1.64
CA VAL A 111 -6.42 4.25 2.42
C VAL A 111 -7.20 4.30 3.72
N VAL A 112 -6.55 3.91 4.81
CA VAL A 112 -7.10 4.16 6.15
C VAL A 112 -6.95 5.66 6.39
N THR A 113 -7.95 6.45 6.01
CA THR A 113 -8.05 7.85 6.44
C THR A 113 -8.46 7.86 7.90
N VAL A 114 -7.56 8.31 8.77
CA VAL A 114 -7.91 8.70 10.14
C VAL A 114 -8.51 10.09 10.07
N SER A 115 -9.72 10.27 10.60
CA SER A 115 -10.47 11.53 10.60
C SER A 115 -9.95 12.56 11.63
N GLY A 116 -8.75 12.34 12.18
CA GLY A 116 -8.13 13.13 13.24
C GLY A 116 -7.16 14.18 12.71
N ASN A 117 -6.93 15.24 13.48
CA ASN A 117 -5.90 16.22 13.21
C ASN A 117 -4.54 15.71 13.71
N ILE A 118 -3.46 16.09 13.03
CA ILE A 118 -2.11 15.81 13.52
C ILE A 118 -1.81 16.77 14.68
N VAL A 119 -1.73 16.23 15.89
CA VAL A 119 -1.46 17.00 17.13
C VAL A 119 0.01 16.99 17.54
N ILE A 120 0.76 15.97 17.12
CA ILE A 120 2.21 15.85 17.34
C ILE A 120 2.83 15.29 16.06
N LYS A 121 3.96 15.84 15.62
CA LYS A 121 4.67 15.35 14.44
C LYS A 121 6.17 15.54 14.51
N PHE A 122 6.88 14.56 13.93
CA PHE A 122 8.29 14.62 13.60
C PHE A 122 8.48 14.08 12.18
N GLU A 123 8.83 14.95 11.23
CA GLU A 123 8.76 14.64 9.78
C GLU A 123 10.09 14.91 9.04
N GLY A 124 11.12 15.43 9.72
CA GLY A 124 12.36 15.92 9.11
C GLY A 124 13.46 14.88 8.89
N GLY A 125 13.16 13.59 9.04
CA GLY A 125 14.18 12.53 8.90
C GLY A 125 14.60 12.25 7.46
N LEU A 126 15.81 11.72 7.30
CA LEU A 126 16.35 11.21 6.03
C LEU A 126 16.35 9.67 6.03
N THR A 127 16.72 9.05 4.91
CA THR A 127 17.20 7.66 4.91
C THR A 127 18.71 7.75 5.01
N ASP A 128 19.28 7.37 6.15
CA ASP A 128 20.70 7.07 6.24
C ASP A 128 20.90 5.56 6.47
N LEU A 129 22.15 5.12 6.44
CA LEU A 129 22.65 3.74 6.45
C LEU A 129 21.91 2.83 7.44
N ASN A 130 20.98 2.04 6.92
CA ASN A 130 20.48 0.77 7.48
C ASN A 130 20.33 0.69 9.02
N ILE A 131 19.40 1.45 9.61
CA ILE A 131 18.76 1.01 10.87
C ILE A 131 17.72 -0.09 10.54
N ALA A 132 18.15 -1.16 9.88
CA ALA A 132 17.30 -2.09 9.12
C ALA A 132 16.96 -3.41 9.82
N PHE A 133 17.05 -3.49 11.15
CA PHE A 133 16.86 -4.76 11.88
C PHE A 133 15.76 -4.63 12.92
N PHE A 134 14.57 -5.11 12.55
CA PHE A 134 13.40 -5.19 13.41
C PHE A 134 12.76 -6.60 13.33
N PRO A 135 12.52 -7.26 14.48
CA PRO A 135 13.19 -6.97 15.75
C PRO A 135 14.70 -7.12 15.56
N GLY A 136 15.51 -6.34 16.26
CA GLY A 136 16.95 -6.58 16.25
C GLY A 136 17.29 -7.92 16.89
N ILE A 137 18.57 -8.28 16.93
CA ILE A 137 19.12 -9.34 17.83
C ILE A 137 18.89 -9.04 19.33
N SER A 138 18.21 -7.94 19.60
CA SER A 138 17.70 -7.58 20.89
C SER A 138 16.55 -6.58 20.58
N GLY A 139 15.33 -6.99 20.90
CA GLY A 139 14.10 -6.18 21.05
C GLY A 139 13.58 -5.32 19.89
N ASP A 140 12.66 -4.44 20.28
CA ASP A 140 11.72 -3.70 19.45
C ASP A 140 12.17 -2.24 19.23
N MET A 141 11.76 -1.61 18.13
CA MET A 141 12.00 -0.17 17.88
C MET A 141 11.02 0.70 18.66
N GLY A 142 11.48 1.84 19.19
CA GLY A 142 10.61 2.80 19.84
C GLY A 142 11.16 4.22 19.91
N GLN A 143 10.30 5.17 20.27
CA GLN A 143 10.63 6.59 20.42
C GLN A 143 9.76 7.22 21.49
N SER A 144 10.32 8.14 22.28
CA SER A 144 9.53 8.94 23.21
C SER A 144 9.04 10.25 22.60
N PHE A 145 7.92 10.75 23.11
CA PHE A 145 7.46 12.11 22.84
C PHE A 145 6.81 12.76 24.06
N THR A 146 6.80 14.08 24.09
CA THR A 146 6.14 14.86 25.16
C THR A 146 4.91 15.54 24.60
N THR A 147 3.77 15.38 25.29
CA THR A 147 2.52 16.04 24.91
C THR A 147 2.60 17.57 25.08
N PRO A 148 1.77 18.33 24.33
CA PRO A 148 1.70 19.77 24.48
C PRO A 148 1.10 20.20 25.84
N LYS A 149 0.90 21.51 26.03
CA LYS A 149 0.31 22.08 27.25
C LYS A 149 -1.18 21.76 27.47
N SER A 150 -1.81 21.07 26.53
CA SER A 150 -3.18 20.57 26.61
C SER A 150 -3.20 19.05 26.55
N ASP A 151 -4.21 18.45 27.16
CA ASP A 151 -4.46 17.02 27.01
C ASP A 151 -4.83 16.72 25.55
N ILE A 152 -4.48 15.53 25.08
CA ILE A 152 -4.80 15.06 23.72
C ILE A 152 -5.47 13.68 23.80
N VAL A 153 -6.38 13.41 22.86
CA VAL A 153 -7.07 12.12 22.78
C VAL A 153 -6.51 11.34 21.59
N ALA A 154 -5.43 10.60 21.79
CA ALA A 154 -4.74 9.92 20.70
C ALA A 154 -5.60 8.81 20.08
N SER A 155 -6.04 8.99 18.84
CA SER A 155 -6.85 8.04 18.06
C SER A 155 -5.98 7.11 17.20
N ALA A 156 -4.85 7.61 16.71
CA ALA A 156 -3.90 6.85 15.89
C ALA A 156 -2.48 7.40 15.97
N VAL A 157 -1.52 6.57 15.55
CA VAL A 157 -0.13 6.97 15.31
C VAL A 157 0.27 6.54 13.91
N ALA A 158 0.87 7.43 13.13
CA ALA A 158 1.48 7.06 11.85
C ALA A 158 3.00 7.07 11.96
N LEU A 159 3.63 6.07 11.36
CA LEU A 159 5.09 5.99 11.24
C LEU A 159 5.48 6.05 9.77
N ARG A 160 6.58 6.75 9.44
CA ARG A 160 7.14 6.70 8.09
C ARG A 160 8.09 5.50 7.96
N ILE A 161 7.54 4.37 7.53
CA ILE A 161 8.24 3.07 7.50
C ILE A 161 8.23 2.43 6.11
N LYS A 162 9.17 1.51 5.87
CA LYS A 162 9.18 0.57 4.75
C LYS A 162 9.60 -0.82 5.22
N LYS A 163 9.19 -1.84 4.49
CA LYS A 163 9.71 -3.21 4.66
C LYS A 163 10.82 -3.47 3.65
N ASP A 164 11.76 -4.33 4.00
CA ASP A 164 12.74 -4.87 3.04
C ASP A 164 12.52 -6.37 2.75
N ASN A 165 11.56 -7.01 3.44
CA ASN A 165 11.27 -8.43 3.28
C ASN A 165 9.75 -8.68 3.09
N PRO A 166 9.32 -9.45 2.05
CA PRO A 166 7.91 -9.78 1.86
C PRO A 166 7.32 -10.62 3.00
N LEU A 167 8.15 -11.39 3.70
CA LEU A 167 7.81 -12.27 4.82
C LEU A 167 7.99 -11.59 6.18
N MET A 168 8.02 -10.26 6.21
CA MET A 168 8.09 -9.53 7.47
C MET A 168 6.91 -9.91 8.37
N SER A 169 7.19 -10.14 9.65
CA SER A 169 6.15 -10.43 10.63
C SER A 169 5.14 -9.28 10.69
N PRO A 170 3.86 -9.59 10.97
CA PRO A 170 2.90 -8.54 11.29
C PRO A 170 3.39 -7.72 12.49
N ILE A 171 3.13 -6.42 12.45
CA ILE A 171 3.57 -5.46 13.47
C ILE A 171 2.39 -4.65 14.00
N TYR A 172 2.50 -4.17 15.23
CA TYR A 172 1.55 -3.25 15.85
C TYR A 172 2.29 -2.24 16.71
N LEU A 173 1.61 -1.15 17.07
CA LEU A 173 2.13 -0.15 17.99
C LEU A 173 1.55 -0.28 19.38
N THR A 174 2.40 0.02 20.36
CA THR A 174 2.00 0.24 21.74
C THR A 174 2.35 1.66 22.16
N LEU A 175 1.43 2.33 22.84
CA LEU A 175 1.73 3.53 23.63
C LEU A 175 2.01 3.10 25.07
N ARG A 176 3.02 3.71 25.67
CA ARG A 176 3.51 3.38 27.01
C ARG A 176 3.82 4.64 27.81
N GLN A 177 3.80 4.49 29.12
CA GLN A 177 4.24 5.50 30.09
C GLN A 177 5.58 5.12 30.71
N THR A 178 6.29 6.14 31.22
CA THR A 178 7.55 6.02 31.98
C THR A 178 8.77 5.61 31.14
N GLN A 179 8.68 4.51 30.39
CA GLN A 179 9.77 3.98 29.54
C GLN A 179 9.24 3.10 28.39
N THR A 180 10.07 2.80 27.38
CA THR A 180 9.71 1.93 26.23
C THR A 180 9.36 0.48 26.58
N THR A 181 9.80 0.01 27.75
CA THR A 181 9.44 -1.31 28.31
C THR A 181 8.36 -1.22 29.41
N GLY A 182 7.84 -0.02 29.69
CA GLY A 182 6.84 0.24 30.73
C GLY A 182 5.44 -0.27 30.40
N PRO A 183 4.46 -0.03 31.27
CA PRO A 183 3.07 -0.45 31.08
C PRO A 183 2.50 0.05 29.76
N ILE A 184 1.79 -0.83 29.05
CA ILE A 184 1.07 -0.50 27.82
C ILE A 184 -0.23 0.21 28.21
N ILE A 185 -0.43 1.42 27.68
CA ILE A 185 -1.65 2.20 27.86
C ILE A 185 -2.57 2.13 26.63
N ALA A 186 -2.02 1.82 25.45
CA ALA A 186 -2.80 1.61 24.23
C ALA A 186 -2.11 0.60 23.31
N THR A 187 -2.89 -0.19 22.58
CA THR A 187 -2.42 -1.11 21.54
C THR A 187 -3.18 -0.83 20.26
N SER A 188 -2.46 -0.68 19.14
CA SER A 188 -3.08 -0.42 17.84
C SER A 188 -3.58 -1.69 17.16
N ASP A 189 -4.22 -1.51 16.00
CA ASP A 189 -4.39 -2.57 15.03
C ASP A 189 -3.04 -3.13 14.53
N THR A 190 -3.08 -4.35 14.01
CA THR A 190 -1.90 -5.05 13.47
C THR A 190 -1.81 -4.85 11.97
N LYS A 191 -0.62 -4.47 11.48
CA LYS A 191 -0.27 -4.35 10.06
C LYS A 191 0.52 -5.56 9.60
N LYS A 192 0.02 -6.24 8.58
CA LYS A 192 0.74 -7.32 7.88
C LYS A 192 1.79 -6.74 6.93
N ALA A 193 2.78 -7.54 6.54
CA ALA A 193 3.76 -7.14 5.53
C ALA A 193 3.12 -6.66 4.22
N SER A 194 2.01 -7.26 3.79
CA SER A 194 1.29 -6.82 2.58
C SER A 194 0.74 -5.41 2.65
N GLN A 195 0.60 -4.83 3.86
CA GLN A 195 0.09 -3.48 4.09
C GLN A 195 1.22 -2.44 4.25
N ILE A 196 2.48 -2.88 4.18
CA ILE A 196 3.65 -2.03 4.31
C ILE A 196 4.41 -2.06 2.99
N SER A 197 4.75 -0.89 2.46
CA SER A 197 5.40 -0.75 1.15
C SER A 197 6.91 -1.03 1.25
N TYR A 198 7.53 -1.40 0.12
CA TYR A 198 8.99 -1.40 -0.04
C TYR A 198 9.57 0.02 -0.15
N LEU A 199 8.71 1.01 -0.35
CA LEU A 199 9.03 2.41 -0.20
C LEU A 199 8.60 2.95 1.16
N SER A 200 9.27 4.02 1.55
CA SER A 200 8.99 4.68 2.81
C SER A 200 7.68 5.46 2.73
N ARG A 201 6.68 4.99 3.49
CA ARG A 201 5.33 5.56 3.51
C ARG A 201 4.86 5.77 4.94
N TRP A 202 3.94 6.72 5.10
CA TRP A 202 3.17 6.85 6.33
C TRP A 202 2.24 5.64 6.46
N VAL A 203 2.50 4.80 7.46
CA VAL A 203 1.64 3.68 7.83
C VAL A 203 0.93 4.05 9.11
N ILE A 204 -0.41 4.11 9.07
CA ILE A 204 -1.23 4.57 10.18
C ILE A 204 -1.72 3.37 11.01
N PHE A 205 -1.42 3.39 12.29
CA PHE A 205 -1.81 2.42 13.30
C PHE A 205 -2.92 3.01 14.17
N VAL A 206 -4.10 2.40 14.12
CA VAL A 206 -5.31 2.92 14.77
C VAL A 206 -5.53 2.22 16.09
N PHE A 207 -5.80 2.97 17.17
CA PHE A 207 -6.12 2.37 18.46
C PHE A 207 -7.60 1.96 18.48
N LYS A 208 -7.89 0.78 19.07
CA LYS A 208 -9.28 0.27 19.17
C LYS A 208 -10.18 1.24 19.95
N ALA A 209 -9.63 1.90 20.95
CA ALA A 209 -10.24 3.00 21.68
C ALA A 209 -9.23 4.16 21.74
N PRO A 210 -9.64 5.40 21.44
CA PRO A 210 -8.77 6.56 21.63
C PRO A 210 -8.32 6.67 23.09
N VAL A 211 -7.08 7.14 23.31
CA VAL A 211 -6.47 7.22 24.64
C VAL A 211 -6.20 8.67 25.03
N LEU A 212 -6.65 9.04 26.23
CA LEU A 212 -6.31 10.34 26.81
C LEU A 212 -4.85 10.36 27.24
N LEU A 213 -4.08 11.31 26.70
CA LEU A 213 -2.72 11.60 27.08
C LEU A 213 -2.69 12.96 27.80
N ASN A 214 -2.18 12.95 29.02
CA ASN A 214 -2.09 14.13 29.87
C ASN A 214 -1.11 15.13 29.29
N LYS A 215 -1.38 16.42 29.42
CA LYS A 215 -0.48 17.52 29.04
C LYS A 215 0.91 17.42 29.68
N ASN A 216 1.92 17.95 28.99
CA ASN A 216 3.32 18.01 29.44
C ASN A 216 3.87 16.68 29.98
N THR A 217 3.40 15.55 29.47
CA THR A 217 3.77 14.21 29.95
C THR A 217 4.52 13.48 28.86
N LYS A 218 5.60 12.79 29.24
CA LYS A 218 6.42 11.97 28.33
C LYS A 218 5.78 10.59 28.14
N TYR A 219 5.57 10.21 26.89
CA TYR A 219 5.04 8.92 26.46
C TYR A 219 6.01 8.25 25.49
N TYR A 220 5.81 6.95 25.25
CA TYR A 220 6.66 6.16 24.39
C TYR A 220 5.84 5.38 23.37
N ILE A 221 6.24 5.46 22.11
CA ILE A 221 5.78 4.64 20.99
C ILE A 221 6.73 3.45 20.90
N ARG A 222 6.20 2.24 20.80
CA ARG A 222 6.98 1.03 20.54
C ARG A 222 6.32 0.16 19.48
N VAL A 223 7.08 -0.22 18.48
CA VAL A 223 6.70 -1.19 17.44
C VAL A 223 6.96 -2.59 17.97
N SER A 224 5.96 -3.46 17.96
CA SER A 224 6.09 -4.86 18.37
C SER A 224 5.61 -5.79 17.27
N SER A 225 6.15 -7.01 17.22
CA SER A 225 5.81 -8.02 16.22
C SER A 225 4.78 -9.04 16.71
N VAL A 226 4.17 -9.78 15.77
CA VAL A 226 3.42 -11.01 16.03
C VAL A 226 4.12 -12.20 15.34
N PRO A 227 4.48 -13.27 16.07
CA PRO A 227 4.41 -13.39 17.52
C PRO A 227 5.31 -12.37 18.22
N THR A 228 4.98 -12.07 19.48
CA THR A 228 5.75 -11.14 20.31
C THR A 228 7.17 -11.66 20.44
N SER A 229 8.18 -10.79 20.26
CA SER A 229 9.56 -11.15 20.48
C SER A 229 9.80 -11.49 21.97
N THR A 230 9.92 -12.78 22.30
CA THR A 230 10.18 -13.27 23.66
C THR A 230 11.63 -13.69 23.91
N HIS A 231 12.50 -13.65 22.89
CA HIS A 231 13.91 -14.04 22.96
C HIS A 231 14.79 -13.06 22.18
N PRO A 232 16.05 -12.82 22.58
CA PRO A 232 16.99 -11.99 21.82
C PRO A 232 17.23 -12.44 20.36
N LEU A 233 16.88 -13.66 19.97
CA LEU A 233 17.17 -14.20 18.62
C LEU A 233 15.91 -14.58 17.82
N PHE A 234 14.92 -13.67 17.75
CA PHE A 234 13.73 -13.65 16.86
C PHE A 234 12.41 -14.24 17.41
N GLY A 235 11.40 -13.36 17.58
CA GLY A 235 9.97 -13.71 17.49
C GLY A 235 9.25 -13.07 16.30
N GLY A 236 9.78 -11.97 15.74
CA GLY A 236 9.34 -11.40 14.47
C GLY A 236 10.36 -11.67 13.37
N ILE A 237 9.94 -11.86 12.12
CA ILE A 237 10.81 -12.08 10.95
C ILE A 237 10.88 -10.79 10.12
N GLY A 238 11.99 -10.59 9.41
CA GLY A 238 12.15 -9.54 8.39
C GLY A 238 12.88 -8.29 8.88
N SER A 239 12.81 -7.26 8.05
CA SER A 239 13.45 -5.96 8.28
C SER A 239 12.41 -4.88 8.07
N LEU A 240 12.26 -4.02 9.07
CA LEU A 240 11.47 -2.80 9.01
C LEU A 240 12.44 -1.63 9.13
N ILE A 241 12.39 -0.72 8.16
CA ILE A 241 13.11 0.55 8.23
C ILE A 241 12.13 1.63 8.63
N TRP A 242 12.39 2.28 9.75
CA TRP A 242 11.70 3.48 10.19
C TRP A 242 12.58 4.70 9.88
N ARG A 243 12.09 5.62 9.05
CA ARG A 243 12.83 6.86 8.71
C ARG A 243 13.20 7.61 9.98
N TYR A 244 14.40 8.16 10.04
CA TYR A 244 14.91 8.89 11.19
C TYR A 244 15.75 10.08 10.76
N ASN A 245 15.94 11.07 11.65
CA ASN A 245 16.98 12.08 11.50
C ASN A 245 18.12 11.76 12.46
N ALA A 246 19.36 11.78 12.00
CA ALA A 246 20.50 11.78 12.92
C ALA A 246 20.74 13.22 13.35
N ALA A 247 20.65 13.51 14.65
CA ALA A 247 21.02 14.82 15.19
C ALA A 247 22.55 15.01 15.18
N LEU A 248 23.15 15.03 13.98
CA LEU A 248 24.53 15.50 13.81
C LEU A 248 24.50 17.02 13.94
N LEU A 249 24.79 17.51 15.15
CA LEU A 249 25.18 18.89 15.47
C LEU A 249 24.37 19.99 14.74
N GLY A 250 23.26 20.42 15.35
CA GLY A 250 22.78 21.80 15.18
C GLY A 250 21.67 22.07 14.17
N ILE A 251 21.01 21.05 13.60
CA ILE A 251 19.76 21.30 12.87
C ILE A 251 18.62 21.36 13.89
N GLY A 252 18.20 22.58 14.22
CA GLY A 252 17.08 22.83 15.13
C GLY A 252 15.80 22.12 14.66
N GLY A 253 15.33 21.19 15.47
CA GLY A 253 14.08 20.48 15.23
C GLY A 253 13.99 19.25 16.12
N TYR A 254 13.46 19.45 17.33
CA TYR A 254 13.25 18.45 18.38
C TYR A 254 14.51 18.08 19.20
N SER A 255 14.46 18.40 20.50
CA SER A 255 15.55 18.16 21.47
C SER A 255 15.01 17.43 22.72
N GLY A 256 13.98 16.60 22.56
CA GLY A 256 13.20 16.08 23.69
C GLY A 256 12.70 14.65 23.56
N GLY A 257 13.15 13.92 22.54
CA GLY A 257 12.86 12.50 22.34
C GLY A 257 14.05 11.63 22.68
N GLU A 258 13.80 10.43 23.19
CA GLU A 258 14.75 9.33 23.19
C GLU A 258 14.26 8.34 22.13
N ALA A 259 15.07 8.08 21.11
CA ALA A 259 14.90 6.88 20.32
C ALA A 259 15.57 5.70 21.01
N TRP A 260 14.86 4.59 20.99
CA TRP A 260 15.34 3.35 21.55
C TRP A 260 15.39 2.30 20.46
N ARG A 261 16.58 1.76 20.26
CA ARG A 261 16.74 0.40 19.77
C ARG A 261 17.15 -0.41 20.98
N TYR A 262 16.53 -1.57 21.19
CA TYR A 262 16.96 -2.44 22.27
C TYR A 262 18.26 -3.15 21.86
N ILE A 263 19.35 -2.45 21.52
CA ILE A 263 20.63 -3.12 21.27
C ILE A 263 21.22 -3.48 22.64
N GLY A 264 21.21 -4.75 23.02
CA GLY A 264 22.14 -5.20 24.04
C GLY A 264 23.54 -5.12 23.44
N HIS A 265 24.39 -4.21 23.92
CA HIS A 265 25.80 -4.21 23.54
C HIS A 265 26.38 -5.62 23.76
N ASN A 266 26.95 -6.22 22.72
CA ASN A 266 27.52 -7.59 22.74
C ASN A 266 26.57 -8.70 23.24
N ASN A 267 25.26 -8.62 22.95
CA ASN A 267 24.27 -9.59 23.45
C ASN A 267 24.20 -9.67 24.99
N ASN A 268 24.58 -8.61 25.71
CA ASN A 268 24.45 -8.57 27.16
C ASN A 268 23.03 -8.13 27.58
N GLU A 269 22.36 -8.95 28.38
CA GLU A 269 21.03 -8.63 28.91
C GLU A 269 21.04 -7.46 29.91
N SER A 270 22.18 -7.09 30.50
CA SER A 270 22.24 -5.89 31.36
C SER A 270 22.11 -4.58 30.59
N ASN A 271 22.31 -4.62 29.28
CA ASN A 271 22.39 -3.46 28.40
C ASN A 271 21.09 -3.30 27.57
N LYS A 272 20.03 -3.96 28.03
CA LYS A 272 18.69 -3.91 27.47
C LYS A 272 18.11 -2.50 27.62
N GLY A 273 17.91 -1.84 26.49
CA GLY A 273 17.43 -0.46 26.47
C GLY A 273 18.55 0.55 26.71
N GLU A 274 19.69 0.39 26.03
CA GLU A 274 20.69 1.46 25.90
C GLU A 274 20.37 2.33 24.68
N ASN A 275 20.57 3.65 24.82
CA ASN A 275 20.50 4.59 23.71
C ASN A 275 21.65 4.28 22.73
N PRO A 276 21.39 4.06 21.42
CA PRO A 276 22.46 3.82 20.45
C PRO A 276 23.42 5.02 20.34
N TRP A 277 24.52 4.96 21.09
CA TRP A 277 25.65 5.85 20.91
C TRP A 277 26.21 5.73 19.48
N PRO A 278 26.64 6.82 18.81
CA PRO A 278 26.80 8.18 19.31
C PRO A 278 25.78 9.21 18.76
N LEU A 279 24.63 8.80 18.22
CA LEU A 279 23.72 9.74 17.55
C LEU A 279 22.30 9.59 18.07
N ASP A 280 21.80 10.64 18.71
CA ASP A 280 20.39 10.79 19.05
C ASP A 280 19.60 10.81 17.73
N HIS A 281 19.11 9.65 17.34
CA HIS A 281 18.25 9.50 16.19
C HIS A 281 16.83 9.82 16.63
N ASP A 282 16.05 10.55 15.84
CA ASP A 282 14.61 10.68 16.07
C ASP A 282 13.86 10.07 14.90
N PHE A 283 12.97 9.12 15.17
CA PHE A 283 12.19 8.47 14.14
C PHE A 283 11.00 9.33 13.70
N GLN A 284 10.56 9.18 12.44
CA GLN A 284 9.45 9.97 11.90
C GLN A 284 8.09 9.42 12.30
N PHE A 285 7.33 10.20 13.07
CA PHE A 285 5.98 9.83 13.51
C PHE A 285 5.01 11.00 13.46
N ARG A 286 3.71 10.66 13.47
CA ARG A 286 2.59 11.58 13.67
C ARG A 286 1.64 10.98 14.70
N VAL A 287 1.08 11.78 15.58
CA VAL A 287 -0.02 11.41 16.48
C VAL A 287 -1.27 12.15 16.03
N TYR A 288 -2.37 11.42 15.91
CA TYR A 288 -3.68 11.92 15.51
C TYR A 288 -4.61 11.97 16.72
N ASP A 289 -5.43 13.02 16.82
CA ASP A 289 -6.53 13.12 17.79
C ASP A 289 -7.87 12.54 17.29
#